data_AF-A0A2P5P4Q8-F1
#
_entry.id   AF-A0A2P5P4Q8-F1
#
_cell.length_a   1.000
_cell.length_b   1.000
_cell.length_c   1.000
_cell.angle_alpha   90.00
_cell.angle_beta   90.00
_cell.angle_gamma   90.00
#
_symmetry.space_group_name_H-M   'P 1'
#
loop_
_entity.id
_entity.type
_entity.pdbx_description
1 polymer ?
#
loop_
_entity_poly.entity_id
_entity_poly.type
_entity_poly.pdbx_seq_one_letter_code
_entity_poly.pdbx_strand_id
1 'polypeptide(L)'
;MAKKLSASKISKIIEYKNAGHSQHYTASKLHVNQSTVSHYWGQFDLMSETEGLETATEMFGGGDATEINALAAELKEEHLSVPEAKVGFKVHELFQKLGVDLEDYEHVIKACLKLEETGFLDTAAELVELEETLGKSGLDVISDLKVAENKRQEVQSEVDQLYSLIKNTKKEIKGLEEQKKTTENDLAQYMKYCAMTAFRLKLVEDLSMALKKAGVPDYVITSYLERQAILDDAGLDISLLANIVTQSKMATSVDGGQELLTSLVEYGSLKATNATLSAKQKALKESVAGLEAQAELKGELAADIAVLSVEKAALEPYVKKLQSAKDDYQLLQSKIGELEQSGMKFVEQSKQRLQERLELESSIDALTEKTGDLIKKGNQVIQLNQEIANLEEKKKQLNNEWQSFWGFVALVCEQPLKGLETFSQLLPLLVESVKKGRYKAVTLRNHVVQTLTGTTFELPMCCACPHIVAQSITRPEVFVPKSSLTGLAVSIFNDWLASPAYNPAVPISVRCPKIEITAIEPPLLLQPGTLNSISDESPAG
;
A
#
# COMPACT_ATOMS: atom_id res chain seq x y z
N MET A 1 -47.91 61.83 20.33
CA MET A 1 -47.25 61.74 19.01
C MET A 1 -45.77 61.51 19.24
N ALA A 2 -45.23 60.36 18.84
CA ALA A 2 -43.80 60.10 18.95
C ALA A 2 -43.04 61.03 18.00
N LYS A 3 -42.02 61.74 18.49
CA LYS A 3 -41.15 62.54 17.62
C LYS A 3 -40.45 61.58 16.64
N LYS A 4 -40.61 61.81 15.34
CA LYS A 4 -39.95 61.04 14.29
C LYS A 4 -38.43 61.16 14.49
N LEU A 5 -37.74 60.03 14.61
CA LEU A 5 -36.29 60.00 14.76
C LEU A 5 -35.60 60.42 13.46
N SER A 6 -34.43 61.04 13.59
CA SER A 6 -33.59 61.35 12.42
C SER A 6 -33.04 60.05 11.83
N ALA A 7 -32.86 60.02 10.50
CA ALA A 7 -32.30 58.87 9.79
C ALA A 7 -30.96 58.40 10.37
N SER A 8 -30.07 59.35 10.74
CA SER A 8 -28.81 59.03 11.41
C SER A 8 -28.97 58.31 12.76
N LYS A 9 -30.00 58.64 13.54
CA LYS A 9 -30.26 57.93 14.80
C LYS A 9 -30.87 56.54 14.57
N ILE A 10 -31.71 56.39 13.54
CA ILE A 10 -32.27 55.09 13.14
C ILE A 10 -31.13 54.18 12.68
N SER A 11 -30.23 54.69 11.84
CA SER A 11 -29.03 53.98 11.40
C SER A 11 -28.16 53.51 12.57
N LYS A 12 -27.89 54.37 13.56
CA LYS A 12 -27.18 53.97 14.78
C LYS A 12 -27.93 52.94 15.64
N ILE A 13 -29.26 52.95 15.61
CA ILE A 13 -30.07 51.93 16.31
C ILE A 13 -29.86 50.55 15.67
N ILE A 14 -29.79 50.49 14.34
CA ILE A 14 -29.53 49.25 13.58
C ILE A 14 -28.06 48.83 13.69
N GLU A 15 -27.12 49.76 13.63
CA GLU A 15 -25.70 49.51 13.88
C GLU A 15 -25.48 48.84 15.24
N TYR A 16 -26.08 49.38 16.32
CA TYR A 16 -25.98 48.77 17.65
C TYR A 16 -26.71 47.43 17.77
N LYS A 17 -27.79 47.21 17.01
CA LYS A 17 -28.46 45.91 16.90
C LYS A 17 -27.52 44.87 16.30
N ASN A 18 -26.91 45.21 15.16
CA ASN A 18 -26.02 44.34 14.39
C ASN A 18 -24.74 44.02 15.18
N ALA A 19 -24.24 44.96 15.98
CA ALA A 19 -23.14 44.73 16.91
C ALA A 19 -23.53 43.91 18.17
N GLY A 20 -24.78 43.46 18.30
CA GLY A 20 -25.24 42.59 19.38
C GLY A 20 -25.50 43.31 20.72
N HIS A 21 -25.62 44.64 20.73
CA HIS A 21 -25.93 45.37 21.97
C HIS A 21 -27.41 45.24 22.35
N SER A 22 -27.69 45.23 23.67
CA SER A 22 -29.09 45.14 24.14
C SER A 22 -29.91 46.40 23.81
N GLN A 23 -31.23 46.25 23.71
CA GLN A 23 -32.14 47.37 23.47
C GLN A 23 -32.02 48.47 24.54
N HIS A 24 -31.84 48.07 25.80
CA HIS A 24 -31.64 49.01 26.91
C HIS A 24 -30.34 49.80 26.74
N TYR A 25 -29.24 49.13 26.40
CA TYR A 25 -27.96 49.80 26.16
C TYR A 25 -28.08 50.84 25.04
N THR A 26 -28.67 50.43 23.91
CA THR A 26 -28.90 51.26 22.73
C THR A 26 -29.78 52.48 23.06
N ALA A 27 -30.85 52.26 23.81
CA ALA A 27 -31.76 53.32 24.27
C ALA A 27 -31.04 54.36 25.13
N SER A 28 -30.27 53.89 26.12
CA SER A 28 -29.48 54.75 27.01
C SER A 28 -28.45 55.56 26.23
N LYS A 29 -27.70 54.91 25.33
CA LYS A 29 -26.61 55.53 24.58
C LYS A 29 -27.07 56.59 23.58
N LEU A 30 -28.23 56.40 22.94
CA LEU A 30 -28.77 57.31 21.94
C LEU A 30 -29.78 58.33 22.51
N HIS A 31 -30.02 58.27 23.83
CA HIS A 31 -31.02 59.05 24.54
C HIS A 31 -32.40 58.94 23.88
N VAL A 32 -32.85 57.70 23.68
CA VAL A 32 -34.17 57.35 23.14
C VAL A 32 -34.86 56.35 24.05
N ASN A 33 -36.18 56.24 23.97
CA ASN A 33 -36.91 55.26 24.76
C ASN A 33 -36.65 53.84 24.22
N GLN A 34 -36.57 52.85 25.11
CA GLN A 34 -36.39 51.45 24.72
C GLN A 34 -37.50 50.95 23.78
N SER A 35 -38.74 51.40 23.99
CA SER A 35 -39.85 51.09 23.10
C SER A 35 -39.62 51.58 21.66
N THR A 36 -38.90 52.69 21.51
CA THR A 36 -38.54 53.23 20.20
C THR A 36 -37.44 52.40 19.53
N VAL A 37 -36.45 51.93 20.29
CA VAL A 37 -35.44 50.99 19.80
C VAL A 37 -36.10 49.69 19.33
N SER A 38 -36.96 49.11 20.17
CA SER A 38 -37.72 47.90 19.85
C SER A 38 -38.56 48.05 18.58
N HIS A 39 -39.22 49.20 18.41
CA HIS A 39 -40.00 49.49 17.20
C HIS A 39 -39.15 49.47 15.92
N TYR A 40 -38.01 50.15 15.90
CA TYR A 40 -37.14 50.17 14.72
C TYR A 40 -36.42 48.84 14.48
N TRP A 41 -36.11 48.08 15.55
CA TRP A 41 -35.61 46.71 15.40
C TRP A 41 -36.62 45.81 14.73
N GLY A 42 -37.87 45.83 15.19
CA GLY A 42 -38.95 45.02 14.62
C GLY A 42 -39.31 45.42 13.19
N GLN A 43 -39.24 46.72 12.85
CA GLN A 43 -39.41 47.16 11.46
C GLN A 43 -38.27 46.66 10.56
N PHE A 44 -37.04 46.69 11.04
CA PHE A 44 -35.90 46.14 10.31
C PHE A 44 -36.01 44.62 10.14
N ASP A 45 -36.38 43.89 11.19
CA ASP A 45 -36.58 42.42 11.11
C ASP A 45 -37.68 42.08 10.11
N LEU A 46 -38.84 42.73 10.22
CA LEU A 46 -39.96 42.52 9.31
C LEU A 46 -39.55 42.80 7.86
N MET A 47 -38.83 43.90 7.61
CA MET A 47 -38.42 44.28 6.26
C MET A 47 -37.33 43.35 5.71
N SER A 48 -36.43 42.88 6.56
CA SER A 48 -35.43 41.87 6.20
C SER A 48 -36.09 40.54 5.83
N GLU A 49 -37.16 40.15 6.52
CA GLU A 49 -37.94 38.94 6.23
C GLU A 49 -38.76 39.07 4.95
N THR A 50 -39.35 40.24 4.67
CA THR A 50 -40.27 40.41 3.54
C THR A 50 -39.58 40.84 2.24
N GLU A 51 -38.58 41.71 2.31
CA GLU A 51 -37.96 42.35 1.13
C GLU A 51 -36.45 42.06 1.00
N GLY A 52 -35.90 41.27 1.91
CA GLY A 52 -34.49 40.92 1.94
C GLY A 52 -33.65 41.89 2.77
N LEU A 53 -32.53 41.36 3.28
CA LEU A 53 -31.63 42.06 4.20
C LEU A 53 -30.97 43.31 3.57
N GLU A 54 -30.68 43.26 2.27
CA GLU A 54 -30.05 44.36 1.52
C GLU A 54 -30.97 45.58 1.46
N THR A 55 -32.23 45.38 1.08
CA THR A 55 -33.29 46.41 1.05
C THR A 55 -33.53 47.02 2.44
N ALA A 56 -33.60 46.19 3.48
CA ALA A 56 -33.74 46.66 4.85
C ALA A 56 -32.54 47.52 5.30
N THR A 57 -31.35 47.20 4.84
CA THR A 57 -30.12 47.91 5.22
C THR A 57 -29.96 49.21 4.48
N GLU A 58 -30.36 49.27 3.21
CA GLU A 58 -30.45 50.52 2.45
C GLU A 58 -31.48 51.48 3.08
N MET A 59 -32.63 50.95 3.51
CA MET A 59 -33.71 51.79 4.05
C MET A 59 -33.40 52.33 5.45
N PHE A 60 -32.80 51.52 6.33
CA PHE A 60 -32.58 51.90 7.73
C PHE A 60 -31.14 52.34 8.02
N GLY A 61 -30.20 52.15 7.09
CA GLY A 61 -28.79 52.55 7.18
C GLY A 61 -28.00 51.66 8.14
N GLY A 62 -27.53 50.50 7.68
CA GLY A 62 -26.75 49.55 8.50
C GLY A 62 -25.25 49.40 8.17
N GLY A 63 -24.75 50.03 7.08
CA GLY A 63 -23.36 49.85 6.61
C GLY A 63 -23.01 48.39 6.25
N ASP A 64 -21.73 48.12 5.94
CA ASP A 64 -21.16 46.76 5.64
C ASP A 64 -21.43 45.68 6.71
N ALA A 65 -22.13 46.03 7.80
CA ALA A 65 -22.61 45.09 8.80
C ALA A 65 -23.55 44.02 8.22
N THR A 66 -24.15 44.22 7.03
CA THR A 66 -24.94 43.19 6.35
C THR A 66 -24.12 42.02 5.88
N GLU A 67 -22.98 42.26 5.24
CA GLU A 67 -22.10 41.20 4.78
C GLU A 67 -21.49 40.46 5.98
N ILE A 68 -21.14 41.20 7.02
CA ILE A 68 -20.62 40.62 8.27
C ILE A 68 -21.70 39.80 8.99
N ASN A 69 -22.96 40.26 9.00
CA ASN A 69 -24.06 39.52 9.61
C ASN A 69 -24.49 38.31 8.78
N ALA A 70 -24.45 38.40 7.46
CA ALA A 70 -24.70 37.28 6.56
C ALA A 70 -23.62 36.21 6.75
N LEU A 71 -22.34 36.60 6.74
CA LEU A 71 -21.22 35.70 7.05
C LEU A 71 -21.35 35.12 8.47
N ALA A 72 -21.74 35.92 9.45
CA ALA A 72 -21.95 35.42 10.82
C ALA A 72 -23.13 34.44 10.92
N ALA A 73 -24.17 34.61 10.09
CA ALA A 73 -25.29 33.68 9.99
C ALA A 73 -24.86 32.37 9.31
N GLU A 74 -24.15 32.44 8.19
CA GLU A 74 -23.59 31.29 7.47
C GLU A 74 -22.62 30.48 8.34
N LEU A 75 -21.68 31.15 9.01
CA LEU A 75 -20.76 30.48 9.95
C LEU A 75 -21.51 29.79 11.09
N LYS A 76 -22.61 30.38 11.56
CA LYS A 76 -23.44 29.79 12.62
C LYS A 76 -24.25 28.59 12.12
N GLU A 77 -24.75 28.65 10.88
CA GLU A 77 -25.47 27.55 10.22
C GLU A 77 -24.54 26.34 10.02
N GLU A 78 -23.30 26.57 9.61
CA GLU A 78 -22.25 25.55 9.42
C GLU A 78 -21.53 25.16 10.72
N HIS A 79 -21.99 25.66 11.88
CA HIS A 79 -21.41 25.40 13.20
C HIS A 79 -19.90 25.76 13.33
N LEU A 80 -19.41 26.71 12.54
CA LEU A 80 -18.03 27.20 12.56
C LEU A 80 -17.87 28.39 13.51
N SER A 81 -16.86 28.34 14.35
CA SER A 81 -16.47 29.48 15.17
C SER A 81 -15.68 30.52 14.36
N VAL A 82 -15.74 31.79 14.75
CA VAL A 82 -14.96 32.86 14.12
C VAL A 82 -13.44 32.57 14.07
N PRO A 83 -12.82 31.99 15.13
CA PRO A 83 -11.43 31.54 15.05
C PRO A 83 -11.18 30.48 13.97
N GLU A 84 -12.05 29.47 13.85
CA GLU A 84 -11.92 28.42 12.82
C GLU A 84 -12.08 28.98 11.42
N ALA A 85 -13.05 29.86 11.19
CA ALA A 85 -13.24 30.55 9.92
C ALA A 85 -12.00 31.36 9.50
N LYS A 86 -11.37 32.06 10.46
CA LYS A 86 -10.12 32.79 10.22
C LYS A 86 -8.95 31.86 9.88
N VAL A 87 -8.88 30.69 10.52
CA VAL A 87 -7.86 29.69 10.19
C VAL A 87 -8.12 29.12 8.80
N GLY A 88 -9.37 28.74 8.49
CA GLY A 88 -9.77 28.24 7.17
C GLY A 88 -9.44 29.23 6.06
N PHE A 89 -9.72 30.53 6.26
CA PHE A 89 -9.35 31.57 5.30
C PHE A 89 -7.84 31.68 5.08
N LYS A 90 -7.03 31.62 6.16
CA LYS A 90 -5.57 31.62 6.03
C LYS A 90 -5.05 30.39 5.28
N VAL A 91 -5.64 29.22 5.52
CA VAL A 91 -5.30 27.98 4.80
C VAL A 91 -5.67 28.12 3.33
N HIS A 92 -6.85 28.67 3.02
CA HIS A 92 -7.28 28.95 1.66
C HIS A 92 -6.31 29.89 0.92
N GLU A 93 -5.89 31.00 1.54
CA GLU A 93 -4.89 31.91 0.94
C GLU A 93 -3.54 31.21 0.71
N LEU A 94 -3.12 30.32 1.61
CA LEU A 94 -1.88 29.56 1.46
C LEU A 94 -1.98 28.58 0.29
N PHE A 95 -3.08 27.83 0.18
CA PHE A 95 -3.32 26.90 -0.93
C PHE A 95 -3.40 27.60 -2.28
N GLN A 96 -4.08 28.75 -2.37
CA GLN A 96 -4.04 29.58 -3.58
C GLN A 96 -2.63 30.02 -3.97
N LYS A 97 -1.80 30.42 -2.99
CA LYS A 97 -0.40 30.81 -3.26
C LYS A 97 0.46 29.64 -3.74
N LEU A 98 0.10 28.42 -3.36
CA LEU A 98 0.74 27.19 -3.83
C LEU A 98 0.17 26.68 -5.16
N GLY A 99 -0.81 27.38 -5.74
CA GLY A 99 -1.46 26.99 -6.99
C GLY A 99 -2.40 25.79 -6.86
N VAL A 100 -2.92 25.54 -5.67
CA VAL A 100 -3.91 24.47 -5.42
C VAL A 100 -5.31 25.03 -5.68
N ASP A 101 -6.05 24.38 -6.57
CA ASP A 101 -7.44 24.74 -6.87
C ASP A 101 -8.40 24.25 -5.78
N LEU A 102 -9.53 24.95 -5.62
CA LEU A 102 -10.54 24.66 -4.59
C LEU A 102 -11.07 23.21 -4.65
N GLU A 103 -11.14 22.66 -5.86
CA GLU A 103 -11.58 21.28 -6.14
C GLU A 103 -10.60 20.23 -5.57
N ASP A 104 -9.32 20.59 -5.41
CA ASP A 104 -8.27 19.71 -4.92
C ASP A 104 -8.07 19.78 -3.40
N TYR A 105 -8.76 20.67 -2.69
CA TYR A 105 -8.58 20.86 -1.25
C TYR A 105 -8.82 19.57 -0.48
N GLU A 106 -9.82 18.78 -0.88
CA GLU A 106 -10.10 17.49 -0.27
C GLU A 106 -8.93 16.50 -0.44
N HIS A 107 -8.31 16.48 -1.61
CA HIS A 107 -7.17 15.60 -1.89
C HIS A 107 -5.94 16.00 -1.07
N VAL A 108 -5.66 17.30 -0.96
CA VAL A 108 -4.56 17.82 -0.15
C VAL A 108 -4.79 17.53 1.33
N ILE A 109 -6.00 17.76 1.85
CA ILE A 109 -6.34 17.44 3.25
C ILE A 109 -6.18 15.94 3.51
N LYS A 110 -6.68 15.07 2.61
CA LYS A 110 -6.47 13.61 2.73
C LYS A 110 -4.99 13.23 2.69
N ALA A 111 -4.19 13.88 1.86
CA ALA A 111 -2.74 13.66 1.84
C ALA A 111 -2.08 14.11 3.15
N CYS A 112 -2.48 15.26 3.71
CA CYS A 112 -2.02 15.76 5.00
C CYS A 112 -2.44 14.88 6.18
N LEU A 113 -3.63 14.28 6.14
CA LEU A 113 -4.04 13.31 7.16
C LEU A 113 -3.22 12.02 7.06
N LYS A 114 -2.86 11.60 5.84
CA LYS A 114 -1.97 10.46 5.61
C LYS A 114 -0.50 10.74 5.94
N LEU A 115 -0.10 12.01 5.97
CA LEU A 115 1.24 12.41 6.42
C LEU A 115 1.49 12.06 7.90
N GLU A 116 0.44 11.98 8.71
CA GLU A 116 0.52 11.50 10.10
C GLU A 116 0.57 9.97 10.20
N GLU A 117 0.22 9.24 9.13
CA GLU A 117 0.37 7.79 9.08
C GLU A 117 1.85 7.42 8.83
N THR A 118 2.36 6.46 9.61
CA THR A 118 3.73 5.96 9.47
C THR A 118 3.96 5.45 8.04
N GLY A 119 4.96 6.00 7.36
CA GLY A 119 5.39 5.58 6.02
C GLY A 119 5.17 6.60 4.90
N PHE A 120 4.43 7.70 5.11
CA PHE A 120 4.29 8.73 4.06
C PHE A 120 5.64 9.41 3.74
N LEU A 121 6.40 9.79 4.78
CA LEU A 121 7.73 10.39 4.60
C LEU A 121 8.70 9.42 3.92
N ASP A 122 8.62 8.13 4.26
CA ASP A 122 9.42 7.10 3.61
C ASP A 122 9.01 6.94 2.13
N THR A 123 7.71 6.94 1.83
CA THR A 123 7.20 6.88 0.45
C THR A 123 7.60 8.11 -0.36
N ALA A 124 7.60 9.29 0.26
CA ALA A 124 8.06 10.53 -0.37
C ALA A 124 9.57 10.50 -0.63
N ALA A 125 10.36 9.97 0.32
CA ALA A 125 11.79 9.77 0.15
C ALA A 125 12.09 8.76 -0.97
N GLU A 126 11.39 7.63 -1.01
CA GLU A 126 11.49 6.63 -2.08
C GLU A 126 11.09 7.21 -3.44
N LEU A 127 10.07 8.07 -3.50
CA LEU A 127 9.69 8.73 -4.75
C LEU A 127 10.81 9.65 -5.24
N VAL A 128 11.46 10.39 -4.36
CA VAL A 128 12.62 11.23 -4.71
C VAL A 128 13.79 10.37 -5.19
N GLU A 129 14.09 9.25 -4.52
CA GLU A 129 15.12 8.30 -4.98
C GLU A 129 14.79 7.73 -6.37
N LEU A 130 13.51 7.44 -6.64
CA LEU A 130 13.04 6.99 -7.95
C LEU A 130 13.17 8.08 -9.02
N GLU A 131 12.86 9.33 -8.69
CA GLU A 131 13.07 10.48 -9.59
C GLU A 131 14.54 10.60 -10.00
N GLU A 132 15.45 10.52 -9.02
CA GLU A 132 16.90 10.56 -9.25
C GLU A 132 17.38 9.37 -10.09
N THR A 133 16.91 8.16 -9.78
CA THR A 133 17.34 6.93 -10.45
C THR A 133 16.83 6.86 -11.89
N LEU A 134 15.60 7.30 -12.13
CA LEU A 134 14.95 7.23 -13.45
C LEU A 134 15.17 8.47 -14.30
N GLY A 135 15.66 9.58 -13.71
CA GLY A 135 15.82 10.87 -14.38
C GLY A 135 14.48 11.46 -14.84
N LYS A 136 13.40 11.19 -14.09
CA LYS A 136 12.02 11.60 -14.41
C LYS A 136 11.40 12.31 -13.23
N SER A 137 10.43 13.19 -13.49
CA SER A 137 9.66 13.79 -12.39
C SER A 137 8.72 12.75 -11.76
N GLY A 138 8.32 12.93 -10.50
CA GLY A 138 7.44 12.01 -9.81
C GLY A 138 6.07 11.92 -10.47
N LEU A 139 5.63 13.00 -11.11
CA LEU A 139 4.44 13.00 -11.96
C LEU A 139 4.58 12.07 -13.17
N ASP A 140 5.73 12.09 -13.84
CA ASP A 140 6.00 11.19 -14.97
C ASP A 140 6.10 9.74 -14.49
N VAL A 141 6.74 9.48 -13.35
CA VAL A 141 6.83 8.14 -12.74
C VAL A 141 5.43 7.62 -12.40
N ILE A 142 4.58 8.44 -11.78
CA ILE A 142 3.19 8.07 -11.46
C ILE A 142 2.37 7.85 -12.75
N SER A 143 2.59 8.66 -13.79
CA SER A 143 1.93 8.49 -15.09
C SER A 143 2.33 7.17 -15.76
N ASP A 144 3.62 6.86 -15.79
CA ASP A 144 4.14 5.59 -16.32
C ASP A 144 3.59 4.39 -15.54
N LEU A 145 3.50 4.50 -14.21
CA LEU A 145 2.87 3.50 -13.35
C LEU A 145 1.40 3.29 -13.67
N LYS A 146 0.64 4.37 -13.91
CA LYS A 146 -0.77 4.27 -14.34
C LYS A 146 -0.91 3.58 -15.69
N VAL A 147 -0.06 3.92 -16.66
CA VAL A 147 -0.03 3.26 -17.97
C VAL A 147 0.30 1.78 -17.84
N ALA A 148 1.31 1.45 -17.04
CA ALA A 148 1.70 0.07 -16.76
C ALA A 148 0.60 -0.72 -16.05
N GLU A 149 -0.09 -0.11 -15.09
CA GLU A 149 -1.21 -0.74 -14.38
C GLU A 149 -2.41 -0.99 -15.32
N ASN A 150 -2.75 -0.04 -16.18
CA ASN A 150 -3.78 -0.24 -17.20
C ASN A 150 -3.39 -1.38 -18.15
N LYS A 151 -2.13 -1.42 -18.59
CA LYS A 151 -1.60 -2.50 -19.44
C LYS A 151 -1.68 -3.86 -18.74
N ARG A 152 -1.37 -3.90 -17.44
CA ARG A 152 -1.47 -5.11 -16.61
C ARG A 152 -2.93 -5.59 -16.53
N GLN A 153 -3.88 -4.69 -16.35
CA GLN A 153 -5.31 -5.01 -16.32
C GLN A 153 -5.81 -5.53 -17.68
N GLU A 154 -5.38 -4.94 -18.79
CA GLU A 154 -5.65 -5.45 -20.15
C GLU A 154 -5.16 -6.89 -20.30
N VAL A 155 -3.88 -7.15 -20.01
CA VAL A 155 -3.28 -8.48 -20.13
C VAL A 155 -3.97 -9.49 -19.21
N GLN A 156 -4.33 -9.08 -17.99
CA GLN A 156 -5.08 -9.95 -17.07
C GLN A 156 -6.43 -10.34 -17.65
N SER A 157 -7.14 -9.40 -18.29
CA SER A 157 -8.42 -9.69 -18.94
C SER A 157 -8.27 -10.66 -20.12
N GLU A 158 -7.20 -10.55 -20.91
CA GLU A 158 -6.89 -11.49 -21.99
C GLU A 158 -6.58 -12.89 -21.46
N VAL A 159 -5.82 -12.99 -20.37
CA VAL A 159 -5.53 -14.25 -19.69
C VAL A 159 -6.83 -14.92 -19.22
N ASP A 160 -7.73 -14.17 -18.61
CA ASP A 160 -9.03 -14.70 -18.14
C ASP A 160 -9.93 -15.18 -19.30
N GLN A 161 -9.89 -14.48 -20.44
CA GLN A 161 -10.56 -14.91 -21.67
C GLN A 161 -9.97 -16.21 -22.22
N LEU A 162 -8.64 -16.32 -22.28
CA LEU A 162 -7.95 -17.54 -22.72
C LEU A 162 -8.26 -18.73 -21.80
N TYR A 163 -8.28 -18.53 -20.48
CA TYR A 163 -8.68 -19.57 -19.54
C TYR A 163 -10.12 -20.05 -19.78
N SER A 164 -11.03 -19.12 -20.07
CA SER A 164 -12.41 -19.45 -20.41
C SER A 164 -12.51 -20.25 -21.72
N LEU A 165 -11.70 -19.88 -22.72
CA LEU A 165 -11.63 -20.58 -24.00
C LEU A 165 -11.08 -22.00 -23.82
N ILE A 166 -9.97 -22.18 -23.09
CA ILE A 166 -9.40 -23.49 -22.76
C ILE A 166 -10.43 -24.37 -22.05
N LYS A 167 -11.18 -23.80 -21.10
CA LYS A 167 -12.23 -24.53 -20.37
C LYS A 167 -13.34 -25.00 -21.29
N ASN A 168 -13.76 -24.18 -22.25
CA ASN A 168 -14.78 -24.53 -23.23
C ASN A 168 -14.28 -25.59 -24.22
N THR A 169 -13.10 -25.43 -24.79
CA THR A 169 -12.49 -26.43 -25.69
C THR A 169 -12.31 -27.77 -24.98
N LYS A 170 -11.94 -27.77 -23.70
CA LYS A 170 -11.84 -29.02 -22.90
C LYS A 170 -13.20 -29.71 -22.73
N LYS A 171 -14.30 -28.96 -22.63
CA LYS A 171 -15.65 -29.53 -22.61
C LYS A 171 -16.03 -30.10 -23.98
N GLU A 172 -15.73 -29.39 -25.06
CA GLU A 172 -15.99 -29.85 -26.44
C GLU A 172 -15.25 -31.13 -26.75
N ILE A 173 -13.96 -31.22 -26.40
CA ILE A 173 -13.14 -32.44 -26.57
C ILE A 173 -13.79 -33.62 -25.84
N LYS A 174 -14.21 -33.44 -24.58
CA LYS A 174 -14.92 -34.50 -23.83
C LYS A 174 -16.21 -34.92 -24.52
N GLY A 175 -17.01 -33.95 -25.02
CA GLY A 175 -18.22 -34.24 -25.76
C GLY A 175 -17.95 -35.05 -27.05
N LEU A 176 -16.89 -34.71 -27.78
CA LEU A 176 -16.49 -35.45 -28.98
C LEU A 176 -15.98 -36.86 -28.66
N GLU A 177 -15.24 -37.04 -27.55
CA GLU A 177 -14.82 -38.37 -27.08
C GLU A 177 -16.01 -39.26 -26.71
N GLU A 178 -17.02 -38.69 -26.05
CA GLU A 178 -18.28 -39.38 -25.71
C GLU A 178 -19.09 -39.76 -26.97
N GLN A 179 -19.16 -38.85 -27.96
CA GLN A 179 -19.79 -39.14 -29.25
C GLN A 179 -19.06 -40.24 -30.00
N LYS A 180 -17.73 -40.17 -30.11
CA LYS A 180 -16.90 -41.19 -30.75
C LYS A 180 -17.17 -42.57 -30.13
N LYS A 181 -17.18 -42.66 -28.80
CA LYS A 181 -17.45 -43.91 -28.09
C LYS A 181 -18.85 -44.45 -28.37
N THR A 182 -19.85 -43.57 -28.46
CA THR A 182 -21.22 -43.95 -28.84
C THR A 182 -21.25 -44.50 -30.26
N THR A 183 -20.64 -43.81 -31.22
CA THR A 183 -20.58 -44.26 -32.62
C THR A 183 -19.80 -45.58 -32.79
N GLU A 184 -18.70 -45.77 -32.06
CA GLU A 184 -17.95 -47.03 -32.05
C GLU A 184 -18.81 -48.19 -31.50
N ASN A 185 -19.58 -47.94 -30.44
CA ASN A 185 -20.52 -48.93 -29.90
C ASN A 185 -21.66 -49.24 -30.87
N ASP A 186 -22.26 -48.22 -31.48
CA ASP A 186 -23.31 -48.39 -32.48
C ASP A 186 -22.79 -49.20 -33.67
N LEU A 187 -21.61 -48.86 -34.19
CA LEU A 187 -20.95 -49.59 -35.27
C LEU A 187 -20.68 -51.04 -34.87
N ALA A 188 -20.15 -51.28 -33.67
CA ALA A 188 -19.92 -52.64 -33.18
C ALA A 188 -21.23 -53.44 -33.04
N GLN A 189 -22.31 -52.79 -32.58
CA GLN A 189 -23.63 -53.40 -32.47
C GLN A 189 -24.21 -53.74 -33.85
N TYR A 190 -24.09 -52.85 -34.83
CA TYR A 190 -24.49 -53.09 -36.22
C TYR A 190 -23.67 -54.22 -36.85
N MET A 191 -22.34 -54.21 -36.68
CA MET A 191 -21.47 -55.29 -37.15
C MET A 191 -21.88 -56.63 -36.55
N LYS A 192 -22.21 -56.67 -35.25
CA LYS A 192 -22.70 -57.88 -34.58
C LYS A 192 -24.07 -58.32 -35.11
N TYR A 193 -25.03 -57.40 -35.26
CA TYR A 193 -26.37 -57.68 -35.77
C TYR A 193 -26.34 -58.26 -37.18
N CYS A 194 -25.52 -57.69 -38.06
CA CYS A 194 -25.36 -58.15 -39.44
C CYS A 194 -24.40 -59.35 -39.60
N ALA A 195 -23.88 -59.92 -38.50
CA ALA A 195 -22.82 -60.93 -38.50
C ALA A 195 -21.63 -60.55 -39.43
N MET A 196 -21.31 -59.26 -39.45
CA MET A 196 -20.31 -58.66 -40.29
C MET A 196 -18.99 -58.58 -39.52
N THR A 197 -18.00 -59.37 -39.94
CA THR A 197 -16.64 -59.29 -39.41
C THR A 197 -15.85 -58.22 -40.18
N ALA A 198 -14.76 -57.70 -39.63
CA ALA A 198 -13.88 -56.77 -40.35
C ALA A 198 -13.42 -57.34 -41.71
N PHE A 199 -13.22 -58.66 -41.78
CA PHE A 199 -12.91 -59.38 -43.02
C PHE A 199 -14.09 -59.40 -44.00
N ARG A 200 -15.32 -59.66 -43.53
CA ARG A 200 -16.52 -59.59 -44.39
C ARG A 200 -16.82 -58.18 -44.86
N LEU A 201 -16.61 -57.16 -44.02
CA LEU A 201 -16.75 -55.76 -44.41
C LEU A 201 -15.78 -55.40 -45.53
N LYS A 202 -14.51 -55.78 -45.39
CA LYS A 202 -13.50 -55.58 -46.44
C LYS A 202 -13.87 -56.31 -47.74
N LEU A 203 -14.36 -57.55 -47.66
CA LEU A 203 -14.87 -58.28 -48.83
C LEU A 203 -16.09 -57.59 -49.48
N VAL A 204 -16.98 -57.00 -48.69
CA VAL A 204 -18.14 -56.25 -49.18
C VAL A 204 -17.71 -54.92 -49.81
N GLU A 205 -16.71 -54.23 -49.25
CA GLU A 205 -16.09 -53.04 -49.86
C GLU A 205 -15.40 -53.39 -51.19
N ASP A 206 -14.59 -54.45 -51.22
CA ASP A 206 -13.90 -54.94 -52.42
C ASP A 206 -14.91 -55.37 -53.51
N LEU A 207 -15.99 -56.06 -53.11
CA LEU A 207 -17.09 -56.45 -54.00
C LEU A 207 -17.88 -55.23 -54.48
N SER A 208 -18.19 -54.26 -53.61
CA SER A 208 -18.87 -53.02 -53.97
C SER A 208 -18.03 -52.20 -54.96
N MET A 209 -16.72 -52.10 -54.74
CA MET A 209 -15.79 -51.47 -55.69
C MET A 209 -15.76 -52.22 -57.03
N ALA A 210 -15.73 -53.55 -57.02
CA ALA A 210 -15.77 -54.35 -58.24
C ALA A 210 -17.09 -54.21 -59.01
N LEU A 211 -18.23 -54.17 -58.31
CA LEU A 211 -19.56 -53.99 -58.89
C LEU A 211 -19.77 -52.57 -59.44
N LYS A 212 -19.29 -51.54 -58.74
CA LYS A 212 -19.28 -50.15 -59.24
C LYS A 212 -18.40 -50.02 -60.47
N LYS A 213 -17.23 -50.66 -60.47
CA LYS A 213 -16.34 -50.70 -61.64
C LYS A 213 -16.95 -51.46 -62.82
N ALA A 214 -17.82 -52.43 -62.56
CA ALA A 214 -18.60 -53.15 -63.58
C ALA A 214 -19.87 -52.38 -64.02
N GLY A 215 -20.10 -51.16 -63.52
CA GLY A 215 -21.24 -50.31 -63.87
C GLY A 215 -22.58 -50.82 -63.35
N VAL A 216 -22.58 -51.70 -62.34
CA VAL A 216 -23.81 -52.24 -61.75
C VAL A 216 -24.37 -51.22 -60.75
N PRO A 217 -25.58 -50.68 -60.97
CA PRO A 217 -26.19 -49.73 -60.03
C PRO A 217 -26.55 -50.40 -58.70
N ASP A 218 -26.31 -49.72 -57.57
CA ASP A 218 -26.46 -50.28 -56.21
C ASP A 218 -27.87 -50.86 -55.93
N TYR A 219 -28.92 -50.40 -56.62
CA TYR A 219 -30.29 -50.91 -56.46
C TYR A 219 -30.56 -52.27 -57.12
N VAL A 220 -29.65 -52.78 -57.95
CA VAL A 220 -29.81 -54.06 -58.70
C VAL A 220 -29.16 -55.24 -57.96
N ILE A 221 -28.33 -54.97 -56.95
CA ILE A 221 -27.53 -55.98 -56.23
C ILE A 221 -28.42 -56.98 -55.48
N THR A 222 -29.51 -56.52 -54.87
CA THR A 222 -30.47 -57.38 -54.16
C THR A 222 -31.13 -58.39 -55.10
N SER A 223 -31.51 -57.96 -56.31
CA SER A 223 -32.13 -58.82 -57.32
C SER A 223 -31.16 -59.84 -57.94
N TYR A 224 -29.86 -59.55 -57.91
CA TYR A 224 -28.83 -60.47 -58.40
C TYR A 224 -28.55 -61.59 -57.38
N LEU A 225 -28.45 -61.24 -56.09
CA LEU A 225 -28.27 -62.21 -55.00
C LEU A 225 -29.46 -63.17 -54.86
N GLU A 226 -30.69 -62.67 -55.03
CA GLU A 226 -31.91 -63.50 -55.03
C GLU A 226 -31.95 -64.50 -56.21
N ARG A 227 -31.48 -64.09 -57.40
CA ARG A 227 -31.44 -64.99 -58.58
C ARG A 227 -30.35 -66.05 -58.49
N GLN A 228 -29.20 -65.71 -57.90
CA GLN A 228 -28.12 -66.66 -57.66
C GLN A 228 -28.53 -67.72 -56.65
N ALA A 229 -29.21 -67.34 -55.56
CA ALA A 229 -29.71 -68.27 -54.55
C ALA A 229 -30.75 -69.27 -55.11
N ILE A 230 -31.62 -68.84 -56.04
CA ILE A 230 -32.61 -69.71 -56.69
C ILE A 230 -31.95 -70.72 -57.66
N LEU A 231 -30.86 -70.33 -58.33
CA LEU A 231 -30.13 -71.21 -59.24
C LEU A 231 -29.26 -72.23 -58.50
N ASP A 232 -28.67 -71.84 -57.37
CA ASP A 232 -27.88 -72.72 -56.52
C ASP A 232 -28.75 -73.77 -55.78
N ASP A 233 -29.95 -73.40 -55.31
CA ASP A 233 -30.92 -74.33 -54.70
C ASP A 233 -31.49 -75.36 -55.70
N ALA A 234 -31.45 -75.07 -57.00
CA ALA A 234 -31.95 -75.95 -58.07
C ALA A 234 -30.87 -76.88 -58.66
N GLY A 235 -29.60 -76.74 -58.27
CA GLY A 235 -28.49 -77.59 -58.72
C GLY A 235 -28.25 -77.60 -60.23
N LEU A 236 -28.74 -76.58 -60.95
CA LEU A 236 -28.72 -76.53 -62.41
C LEU A 236 -27.78 -75.42 -62.90
N ASP A 237 -26.60 -75.83 -63.37
CA ASP A 237 -25.76 -74.95 -64.19
C ASP A 237 -26.46 -74.70 -65.54
N ILE A 238 -26.62 -73.42 -65.88
CA ILE A 238 -27.22 -72.89 -67.11
C ILE A 238 -26.56 -73.47 -68.38
N SER A 239 -25.31 -73.94 -68.28
CA SER A 239 -24.56 -74.60 -69.35
C SER A 239 -25.08 -76.01 -69.71
N LEU A 240 -25.72 -76.71 -68.76
CA LEU A 240 -26.23 -78.08 -68.92
C LEU A 240 -27.64 -78.09 -69.56
N LEU A 241 -28.48 -77.12 -69.18
CA LEU A 241 -29.86 -77.00 -69.65
C LEU A 241 -29.93 -76.57 -71.13
N ALA A 242 -28.97 -75.76 -71.61
CA ALA A 242 -28.91 -75.30 -72.99
C ALA A 242 -28.43 -76.38 -74.00
N ASN A 243 -27.55 -77.30 -73.57
CA ASN A 243 -27.01 -78.36 -74.44
C ASN A 243 -28.03 -79.49 -74.72
N ILE A 244 -28.83 -79.88 -73.72
CA ILE A 244 -29.83 -80.96 -73.86
C ILE A 244 -30.99 -80.55 -74.77
N VAL A 245 -31.40 -79.28 -74.71
CA VAL A 245 -32.52 -78.75 -75.48
C VAL A 245 -32.15 -78.45 -76.94
N THR A 246 -30.88 -78.13 -77.23
CA THR A 246 -30.43 -77.85 -78.60
C THR A 246 -30.16 -79.14 -79.40
N GLN A 247 -29.77 -80.23 -78.73
CA GLN A 247 -29.43 -81.51 -79.38
C GLN A 247 -30.62 -82.49 -79.59
N SER A 248 -31.79 -82.23 -79.00
CA SER A 248 -32.91 -83.21 -79.03
C SER A 248 -34.08 -82.85 -79.96
N LYS A 249 -33.98 -81.82 -80.81
CA LYS A 249 -35.01 -81.54 -81.82
C LYS A 249 -34.82 -82.38 -83.10
N MET A 250 -35.38 -83.60 -83.03
CA MET A 250 -36.07 -84.40 -84.07
C MET A 250 -35.50 -84.42 -85.50
N ALA A 251 -35.26 -85.55 -86.18
CA ALA A 251 -36.11 -86.74 -86.23
C ALA A 251 -35.29 -88.03 -86.38
N THR A 252 -35.59 -88.96 -85.48
CA THR A 252 -34.96 -90.25 -85.22
C THR A 252 -35.66 -91.38 -85.97
N SER A 253 -35.57 -91.46 -87.30
CA SER A 253 -36.21 -92.59 -87.99
C SER A 253 -35.54 -93.18 -89.23
N VAL A 254 -34.41 -92.68 -89.74
CA VAL A 254 -33.92 -93.14 -91.07
C VAL A 254 -32.52 -93.78 -91.11
N ASP A 255 -31.57 -93.51 -90.21
CA ASP A 255 -30.20 -94.08 -90.33
C ASP A 255 -29.59 -94.74 -89.08
N GLY A 256 -30.31 -94.80 -87.95
CA GLY A 256 -29.78 -95.40 -86.71
C GLY A 256 -28.60 -94.65 -86.06
N GLY A 257 -28.33 -93.39 -86.43
CA GLY A 257 -27.28 -92.57 -85.84
C GLY A 257 -25.88 -92.80 -86.42
N GLN A 258 -25.77 -93.32 -87.65
CA GLN A 258 -24.50 -93.68 -88.27
C GLN A 258 -23.79 -92.44 -88.87
N GLU A 259 -24.54 -91.49 -89.43
CA GLU A 259 -24.03 -90.18 -89.85
C GLU A 259 -23.58 -89.30 -88.67
N LEU A 260 -24.20 -89.49 -87.49
CA LEU A 260 -23.79 -88.83 -86.25
C LEU A 260 -22.38 -89.30 -85.84
N LEU A 261 -22.09 -90.60 -85.98
CA LEU A 261 -20.80 -91.20 -85.61
C LEU A 261 -19.68 -90.80 -86.59
N THR A 262 -19.94 -90.75 -87.89
CA THR A 262 -18.95 -90.34 -88.91
C THR A 262 -18.62 -88.85 -88.83
N SER A 263 -19.62 -88.01 -88.55
CA SER A 263 -19.42 -86.57 -88.33
C SER A 263 -18.68 -86.26 -87.02
N LEU A 264 -18.82 -87.11 -85.99
CA LEU A 264 -18.07 -86.99 -84.72
C LEU A 264 -16.56 -87.20 -84.89
N VAL A 265 -16.12 -88.02 -85.85
CA VAL A 265 -14.69 -88.37 -86.06
C VAL A 265 -13.95 -87.29 -86.85
N GLU A 266 -14.55 -86.72 -87.90
CA GLU A 266 -13.90 -85.70 -88.73
C GLU A 266 -13.96 -84.29 -88.11
N TYR A 267 -15.00 -83.97 -87.32
CA TYR A 267 -15.18 -82.65 -86.72
C TYR A 267 -14.32 -82.42 -85.46
N GLY A 268 -13.81 -83.49 -84.85
CA GLY A 268 -12.93 -83.43 -83.68
C GLY A 268 -11.55 -82.80 -83.94
N SER A 269 -11.05 -82.79 -85.18
CA SER A 269 -9.68 -82.34 -85.48
C SER A 269 -9.56 -80.92 -86.08
N LEU A 270 -10.60 -80.39 -86.74
CA LEU A 270 -10.59 -79.03 -87.31
C LEU A 270 -11.39 -77.98 -86.51
N LYS A 271 -12.44 -78.38 -85.78
CA LYS A 271 -13.24 -77.43 -84.97
C LYS A 271 -12.47 -76.95 -83.74
N ALA A 272 -11.64 -77.80 -83.15
CA ALA A 272 -10.78 -77.44 -82.03
C ALA A 272 -9.77 -76.34 -82.41
N THR A 273 -9.15 -76.45 -83.59
CA THR A 273 -8.13 -75.49 -84.06
C THR A 273 -8.74 -74.13 -84.43
N ASN A 274 -9.93 -74.11 -85.05
CA ASN A 274 -10.63 -72.88 -85.40
C ASN A 274 -11.30 -72.22 -84.19
N ALA A 275 -11.84 -73.00 -83.25
CA ALA A 275 -12.30 -72.49 -81.95
C ALA A 275 -11.12 -71.93 -81.12
N THR A 276 -9.95 -72.56 -81.16
CA THR A 276 -8.74 -72.08 -80.46
C THR A 276 -8.20 -70.78 -81.08
N LEU A 277 -8.20 -70.65 -82.41
CA LEU A 277 -7.79 -69.41 -83.08
C LEU A 277 -8.82 -68.29 -82.92
N SER A 278 -10.11 -68.58 -82.99
CA SER A 278 -11.16 -67.58 -82.73
C SER A 278 -11.25 -67.18 -81.25
N ALA A 279 -10.98 -68.11 -80.32
CA ALA A 279 -10.84 -67.81 -78.90
C ALA A 279 -9.56 -67.00 -78.63
N LYS A 280 -8.45 -67.27 -79.30
CA LYS A 280 -7.23 -66.43 -79.22
C LYS A 280 -7.45 -65.05 -79.81
N GLN A 281 -8.17 -64.92 -80.93
CA GLN A 281 -8.49 -63.63 -81.53
C GLN A 281 -9.46 -62.83 -80.66
N LYS A 282 -10.45 -63.49 -80.05
CA LYS A 282 -11.37 -62.87 -79.08
C LYS A 282 -10.63 -62.46 -77.80
N ALA A 283 -9.78 -63.33 -77.25
CA ALA A 283 -8.94 -63.04 -76.09
C ALA A 283 -7.92 -61.91 -76.37
N LEU A 284 -7.39 -61.81 -77.60
CA LEU A 284 -6.53 -60.69 -78.01
C LEU A 284 -7.33 -59.39 -78.16
N LYS A 285 -8.56 -59.42 -78.68
CA LYS A 285 -9.44 -58.24 -78.73
C LYS A 285 -9.88 -57.78 -77.34
N GLU A 286 -10.23 -58.71 -76.46
CA GLU A 286 -10.53 -58.44 -75.05
C GLU A 286 -9.29 -57.94 -74.30
N SER A 287 -8.10 -58.47 -74.62
CA SER A 287 -6.83 -57.98 -74.07
C SER A 287 -6.48 -56.58 -74.58
N VAL A 288 -6.77 -56.22 -75.83
CA VAL A 288 -6.54 -54.87 -76.37
C VAL A 288 -7.54 -53.87 -75.80
N ALA A 289 -8.83 -54.23 -75.68
CA ALA A 289 -9.82 -53.40 -74.98
C ALA A 289 -9.50 -53.25 -73.48
N GLY A 290 -8.95 -54.30 -72.85
CA GLY A 290 -8.44 -54.24 -71.48
C GLY A 290 -7.23 -53.32 -71.33
N LEU A 291 -6.36 -53.24 -72.36
CA LEU A 291 -5.23 -52.31 -72.39
C LEU A 291 -5.69 -50.86 -72.63
N GLU A 292 -6.74 -50.63 -73.43
CA GLU A 292 -7.37 -49.31 -73.60
C GLU A 292 -8.02 -48.83 -72.30
N ALA A 293 -8.81 -49.68 -71.64
CA ALA A 293 -9.39 -49.37 -70.32
C ALA A 293 -8.29 -49.21 -69.24
N GLN A 294 -7.18 -49.93 -69.34
CA GLN A 294 -6.03 -49.75 -68.45
C GLN A 294 -5.28 -48.44 -68.74
N ALA A 295 -5.24 -47.98 -69.99
CA ALA A 295 -4.69 -46.68 -70.36
C ALA A 295 -5.59 -45.54 -69.87
N GLU A 296 -6.91 -45.69 -69.96
CA GLU A 296 -7.90 -44.75 -69.43
C GLU A 296 -7.84 -44.66 -67.89
N LEU A 297 -7.83 -45.81 -67.20
CA LEU A 297 -7.64 -45.86 -65.74
C LEU A 297 -6.28 -45.28 -65.31
N LYS A 298 -5.22 -45.49 -66.10
CA LYS A 298 -3.92 -44.84 -65.85
C LYS A 298 -4.01 -43.33 -66.04
N GLY A 299 -4.81 -42.85 -66.99
CA GLY A 299 -5.10 -41.43 -67.19
C GLY A 299 -5.87 -40.84 -66.01
N GLU A 300 -6.93 -41.51 -65.55
CA GLU A 300 -7.72 -41.11 -64.38
C GLU A 300 -6.86 -41.13 -63.10
N LEU A 301 -6.11 -42.19 -62.85
CA LEU A 301 -5.20 -42.27 -61.70
C LEU A 301 -4.10 -41.20 -61.79
N ALA A 302 -3.58 -40.90 -62.98
CA ALA A 302 -2.62 -39.80 -63.14
C ALA A 302 -3.26 -38.44 -62.86
N ALA A 303 -4.53 -38.25 -63.24
CA ALA A 303 -5.28 -37.05 -62.93
C ALA A 303 -5.57 -36.93 -61.41
N ASP A 304 -5.99 -38.00 -60.75
CA ASP A 304 -6.21 -38.04 -59.30
C ASP A 304 -4.91 -37.83 -58.52
N ILE A 305 -3.81 -38.44 -58.97
CA ILE A 305 -2.47 -38.19 -58.40
C ILE A 305 -2.09 -36.71 -58.57
N ALA A 306 -2.40 -36.09 -59.70
CA ALA A 306 -2.15 -34.67 -59.91
C ALA A 306 -3.02 -33.80 -58.97
N VAL A 307 -4.30 -34.13 -58.81
CA VAL A 307 -5.21 -33.42 -57.87
C VAL A 307 -4.72 -33.57 -56.43
N LEU A 308 -4.43 -34.79 -55.97
CA LEU A 308 -3.91 -35.06 -54.62
C LEU A 308 -2.54 -34.41 -54.39
N SER A 309 -1.70 -34.32 -55.42
CA SER A 309 -0.42 -33.60 -55.33
C SER A 309 -0.62 -32.09 -55.16
N VAL A 310 -1.62 -31.51 -55.84
CA VAL A 310 -1.99 -30.10 -55.68
C VAL A 310 -2.61 -29.85 -54.29
N GLU A 311 -3.50 -30.71 -53.83
CA GLU A 311 -4.09 -30.62 -52.48
C GLU A 311 -3.02 -30.77 -51.39
N LYS A 312 -2.09 -31.71 -51.53
CA LYS A 312 -0.94 -31.86 -50.63
C LYS A 312 -0.10 -30.57 -50.59
N ALA A 313 0.20 -30.00 -51.76
CA ALA A 313 0.93 -28.73 -51.84
C ALA A 313 0.14 -27.56 -51.21
N ALA A 314 -1.19 -27.56 -51.33
CA ALA A 314 -2.06 -26.55 -50.72
C ALA A 314 -2.16 -26.69 -49.19
N LEU A 315 -2.02 -27.91 -48.64
CA LEU A 315 -2.00 -28.17 -47.19
C LEU A 315 -0.65 -27.88 -46.54
N GLU A 316 0.44 -27.90 -47.29
CA GLU A 316 1.79 -27.69 -46.76
C GLU A 316 2.00 -26.33 -46.05
N PRO A 317 1.44 -25.20 -46.53
CA PRO A 317 1.42 -23.95 -45.77
C PRO A 317 0.70 -24.04 -44.42
N TYR A 318 -0.38 -24.82 -44.33
CA TYR A 318 -1.13 -25.00 -43.08
C TYR A 318 -0.35 -25.83 -42.07
N VAL A 319 0.34 -26.88 -42.54
CA VAL A 319 1.26 -27.67 -41.69
C VAL A 319 2.39 -26.78 -41.15
N LYS A 320 2.97 -25.92 -41.98
CA LYS A 320 3.98 -24.94 -41.53
C LYS A 320 3.44 -23.95 -40.51
N LYS A 321 2.22 -23.44 -40.70
CA LYS A 321 1.55 -22.56 -39.72
C LYS A 321 1.30 -23.28 -38.38
N LEU A 322 0.83 -24.52 -38.42
CA LEU A 322 0.62 -25.33 -37.21
C LEU A 322 1.93 -25.63 -36.49
N GLN A 323 3.00 -25.90 -37.23
CA GLN A 323 4.33 -26.09 -36.65
C GLN A 323 4.84 -24.81 -35.97
N SER A 324 4.70 -23.65 -36.62
CA SER A 324 5.04 -22.36 -36.01
C SER A 324 4.24 -22.10 -34.73
N ALA A 325 2.92 -22.34 -34.75
CA ALA A 325 2.07 -22.15 -33.57
C ALA A 325 2.43 -23.10 -32.43
N LYS A 326 2.88 -24.32 -32.74
CA LYS A 326 3.40 -25.27 -31.74
C LYS A 326 4.70 -24.75 -31.12
N ASP A 327 5.61 -24.23 -31.93
CA ASP A 327 6.89 -23.69 -31.46
C ASP A 327 6.65 -22.44 -30.58
N ASP A 328 5.71 -21.56 -30.97
CA ASP A 328 5.27 -20.41 -30.16
C ASP A 328 4.66 -20.84 -28.82
N TYR A 329 3.83 -21.89 -28.82
CA TYR A 329 3.25 -22.45 -27.59
C TYR A 329 4.32 -23.01 -26.66
N GLN A 330 5.32 -23.71 -27.20
CA GLN A 330 6.44 -24.23 -26.40
C GLN A 330 7.26 -23.09 -25.79
N LEU A 331 7.52 -22.02 -26.55
CA LEU A 331 8.18 -20.83 -26.03
C LEU A 331 7.37 -20.16 -24.91
N LEU A 332 6.05 -20.05 -25.08
CA LEU A 332 5.16 -19.53 -24.05
C LEU A 332 5.21 -20.39 -22.77
N GLN A 333 5.21 -21.71 -22.93
CA GLN A 333 5.30 -22.65 -21.81
C GLN A 333 6.62 -22.50 -21.05
N SER A 334 7.75 -22.31 -21.74
CA SER A 334 9.04 -22.00 -21.12
C SER A 334 9.01 -20.69 -20.34
N LYS A 335 8.44 -19.62 -20.91
CA LYS A 335 8.30 -18.32 -20.23
C LYS A 335 7.42 -18.39 -18.99
N ILE A 336 6.32 -19.16 -19.04
CA ILE A 336 5.47 -19.41 -17.87
C ILE A 336 6.29 -20.07 -16.76
N GLY A 337 7.10 -21.09 -17.09
CA GLY A 337 7.99 -21.74 -16.12
C GLY A 337 9.03 -20.79 -15.50
N GLU A 338 9.61 -19.89 -16.30
CA GLU A 338 10.53 -18.85 -15.80
C GLU A 338 9.84 -17.87 -14.86
N LEU A 339 8.62 -17.43 -15.20
CA LEU A 339 7.81 -16.55 -14.36
C LEU A 339 7.38 -17.23 -13.06
N GLU A 340 7.02 -18.51 -13.09
CA GLU A 340 6.71 -19.29 -11.88
C GLU A 340 7.94 -19.39 -10.96
N GLN A 341 9.13 -19.65 -11.51
CA GLN A 341 10.37 -19.66 -10.72
C GLN A 341 10.69 -18.28 -10.15
N SER A 342 10.51 -17.21 -10.93
CA SER A 342 10.68 -15.84 -10.45
C SER A 342 9.70 -15.50 -9.34
N GLY A 343 8.44 -15.90 -9.48
CA GLY A 343 7.39 -15.75 -8.47
C GLY A 343 7.76 -16.46 -7.16
N MET A 344 8.27 -17.69 -7.23
CA MET A 344 8.73 -18.41 -6.03
C MET A 344 9.90 -17.70 -5.33
N LYS A 345 10.86 -17.16 -6.09
CA LYS A 345 11.97 -16.36 -5.51
C LYS A 345 11.46 -15.11 -4.80
N PHE A 346 10.49 -14.41 -5.39
CA PHE A 346 9.89 -13.22 -4.80
C PHE A 346 9.13 -13.52 -3.51
N VAL A 347 8.39 -14.63 -3.46
CA VAL A 347 7.72 -15.10 -2.23
C VAL A 347 8.73 -15.40 -1.13
N GLU A 348 9.85 -16.04 -1.46
CA GLU A 348 10.90 -16.34 -0.48
C GLU A 348 11.59 -15.07 0.04
N GLN A 349 11.91 -14.13 -0.85
CA GLN A 349 12.43 -12.80 -0.46
C GLN A 349 11.44 -12.04 0.44
N SER A 350 10.14 -12.11 0.14
CA SER A 350 9.11 -11.47 0.96
C SER A 350 9.04 -12.07 2.37
N LYS A 351 9.20 -13.40 2.49
CA LYS A 351 9.29 -14.05 3.81
C LYS A 351 10.52 -13.62 4.60
N GLN A 352 11.68 -13.52 3.93
CA GLN A 352 12.91 -13.05 4.57
C GLN A 352 12.75 -11.62 5.09
N ARG A 353 12.22 -10.69 4.27
CA ARG A 353 11.95 -9.31 4.70
C ARG A 353 10.93 -9.22 5.83
N LEU A 354 9.90 -10.08 5.82
CA LEU A 354 8.93 -10.13 6.93
C LEU A 354 9.61 -10.58 8.23
N GLN A 355 10.51 -11.56 8.16
CA GLN A 355 11.28 -12.01 9.31
C GLN A 355 12.21 -10.92 9.85
N GLU A 356 12.95 -10.22 8.97
CA GLU A 356 13.79 -9.07 9.33
C GLU A 356 12.97 -7.96 10.01
N ARG A 357 11.78 -7.67 9.48
CA ARG A 357 10.86 -6.69 10.09
C ARG A 357 10.45 -7.08 11.50
N LEU A 358 10.09 -8.34 11.74
CA LEU A 358 9.72 -8.82 13.08
C LEU A 358 10.88 -8.73 14.08
N GLU A 359 12.11 -8.97 13.62
CA GLU A 359 13.32 -8.81 14.43
C GLU A 359 13.59 -7.33 14.77
N LEU A 360 13.38 -6.42 13.80
CA LEU A 360 13.47 -4.97 14.03
C LEU A 360 12.38 -4.47 14.99
N GLU A 361 11.14 -4.93 14.85
CA GLU A 361 10.03 -4.58 15.77
C GLU A 361 10.38 -5.00 17.20
N SER A 362 10.89 -6.22 17.40
CA SER A 362 11.37 -6.66 18.72
C SER A 362 12.52 -5.80 19.26
N SER A 363 13.43 -5.34 18.39
CA SER A 363 14.52 -4.45 18.78
C SER A 363 14.02 -3.06 19.18
N ILE A 364 13.03 -2.51 18.47
CA ILE A 364 12.38 -1.24 18.79
C ILE A 364 11.68 -1.31 20.15
N ASP A 365 10.95 -2.39 20.43
CA ASP A 365 10.29 -2.59 21.72
C ASP A 365 11.31 -2.59 22.87
N ALA A 366 12.42 -3.31 22.71
CA ALA A 366 13.51 -3.35 23.70
C ALA A 366 14.18 -1.98 23.90
N LEU A 367 14.34 -1.18 22.84
CA LEU A 367 14.88 0.18 22.93
C LEU A 367 13.88 1.15 23.57
N THR A 368 12.59 0.98 23.32
CA THR A 368 11.51 1.77 23.93
C THR A 368 11.46 1.52 25.43
N GLU A 369 11.58 0.26 25.87
CA GLU A 369 11.70 -0.09 27.29
C GLU A 369 12.91 0.58 27.96
N LYS A 370 14.10 0.47 27.32
CA LYS A 370 15.32 1.13 27.81
C LYS A 370 15.17 2.65 27.91
N THR A 371 14.51 3.27 26.94
CA THR A 371 14.24 4.72 26.94
C THR A 371 13.32 5.10 28.09
N GLY A 372 12.28 4.31 28.34
CA GLY A 372 11.41 4.46 29.52
C GLY A 372 12.19 4.42 30.83
N ASP A 373 13.14 3.50 30.97
CA ASP A 373 13.99 3.42 32.16
C ASP A 373 14.98 4.57 32.30
N LEU A 374 15.51 5.10 31.18
CA LEU A 374 16.33 6.31 31.20
C LEU A 374 15.52 7.54 31.63
N ILE A 375 14.27 7.67 31.18
CA ILE A 375 13.35 8.75 31.61
C ILE A 375 13.11 8.66 33.12
N LYS A 376 12.85 7.46 33.66
CA LYS A 376 12.70 7.26 35.11
C LYS A 376 13.95 7.70 35.88
N LYS A 377 15.15 7.33 35.40
CA LYS A 377 16.43 7.76 36.01
C LYS A 377 16.63 9.28 35.90
N GLY A 378 16.26 9.89 34.77
CA GLY A 378 16.28 11.35 34.60
C GLY A 378 15.41 12.07 35.63
N ASN A 379 14.18 11.57 35.85
CA ASN A 379 13.28 12.10 36.88
C ASN A 379 13.85 11.95 38.30
N GLN A 380 14.52 10.82 38.60
CA GLN A 380 15.22 10.64 39.87
C GLN A 380 16.35 11.66 40.07
N VAL A 381 17.12 11.98 39.02
CA VAL A 381 18.16 13.02 39.08
C VAL A 381 17.56 14.39 39.34
N ILE A 382 16.44 14.73 38.68
CA ILE A 382 15.73 16.00 38.93
C ILE A 382 15.27 16.09 40.38
N GLN A 383 14.69 15.01 40.92
CA GLN A 383 14.26 14.96 42.32
C GLN A 383 15.44 15.12 43.29
N LEU A 384 16.55 14.41 43.07
CA LEU A 384 17.75 14.53 43.89
C LEU A 384 18.33 15.95 43.85
N ASN A 385 18.32 16.62 42.70
CA ASN A 385 18.78 18.00 42.59
C ASN A 385 17.89 18.98 43.39
N GLN A 386 16.58 18.75 43.42
CA GLN A 386 15.67 19.53 44.27
C GLN A 386 15.95 19.30 45.76
N GLU A 387 16.22 18.05 46.16
CA GLU A 387 16.61 17.72 47.53
C GLU A 387 17.94 18.38 47.93
N ILE A 388 18.94 18.37 47.03
CA ILE A 388 20.22 19.07 47.25
C ILE A 388 19.99 20.57 47.43
N ALA A 389 19.22 21.21 46.56
CA ALA A 389 18.91 22.63 46.67
C ALA A 389 18.22 22.99 48.00
N ASN A 390 17.28 22.15 48.45
CA ASN A 390 16.62 22.31 49.75
C ASN A 390 17.60 22.16 50.92
N LEU A 391 18.52 21.20 50.85
CA LEU A 391 19.55 21.00 51.87
C LEU A 391 20.56 22.16 51.91
N GLU A 392 20.93 22.73 50.76
CA GLU A 392 21.79 23.90 50.68
C GLU A 392 21.13 25.14 51.31
N GLU A 393 19.85 25.37 51.04
CA GLU A 393 19.11 26.48 51.67
C GLU A 393 18.98 26.28 53.18
N LYS A 394 18.70 25.05 53.63
CA LYS A 394 18.68 24.71 55.07
C LYS A 394 20.05 24.92 55.72
N LYS A 395 21.13 24.52 55.06
CA LYS A 395 22.51 24.76 55.53
C LYS A 395 22.79 26.26 55.65
N LYS A 396 22.37 27.06 54.68
CA LYS A 396 22.52 28.52 54.69
C LYS A 396 21.73 29.15 55.85
N GLN A 397 20.50 28.70 56.08
CA GLN A 397 19.69 29.13 57.22
C GLN A 397 20.39 28.81 58.55
N LEU A 398 20.81 27.56 58.75
CA LEU A 398 21.52 27.14 59.97
C LEU A 398 22.82 27.91 60.17
N ASN A 399 23.57 28.19 59.10
CA ASN A 399 24.78 28.99 59.19
C ASN A 399 24.49 30.44 59.60
N ASN A 400 23.39 31.04 59.13
CA ASN A 400 22.94 32.37 59.55
C ASN A 400 22.51 32.38 61.03
N GLU A 401 21.81 31.34 61.47
CA GLU A 401 21.44 31.15 62.89
C GLU A 401 22.70 31.00 63.76
N TRP A 402 23.67 30.21 63.30
CA TRP A 402 24.95 30.01 63.98
C TRP A 402 25.78 31.30 64.08
N GLN A 403 25.89 32.06 62.99
CA GLN A 403 26.54 33.37 63.00
C GLN A 403 25.84 34.36 63.94
N SER A 404 24.50 34.33 63.98
CA SER A 404 23.71 35.16 64.90
C SER A 404 23.98 34.77 66.36
N PHE A 405 24.06 33.47 66.66
CA PHE A 405 24.43 32.95 67.96
C PHE A 405 25.83 33.39 68.38
N TRP A 406 26.83 33.26 67.51
CA TRP A 406 28.19 33.73 67.81
C TRP A 406 28.28 35.24 67.98
N GLY A 407 27.56 36.01 67.17
CA GLY A 407 27.45 37.46 67.36
C GLY A 407 26.84 37.83 68.72
N PHE A 408 25.84 37.06 69.17
CA PHE A 408 25.29 37.20 70.52
C PHE A 408 26.32 36.84 71.60
N VAL A 409 27.02 35.71 71.48
CA VAL A 409 28.03 35.29 72.45
C VAL A 409 29.17 36.32 72.57
N ALA A 410 29.68 36.84 71.45
CA ALA A 410 30.70 37.89 71.45
C ALA A 410 30.22 39.14 72.19
N LEU A 411 28.99 39.57 71.92
CA LEU A 411 28.37 40.73 72.57
C LEU A 411 28.11 40.48 74.07
N VAL A 412 27.84 39.26 74.49
CA VAL A 412 27.76 38.90 75.92
C VAL A 412 29.16 38.92 76.56
N CYS A 413 30.19 38.39 75.90
CA CYS A 413 31.53 38.33 76.48
C CYS A 413 32.22 39.69 76.62
N GLU A 414 31.90 40.68 75.78
CA GLU A 414 32.52 42.02 75.81
C GLU A 414 31.85 43.01 76.75
N GLN A 415 30.66 42.70 77.28
CA GLN A 415 29.91 43.62 78.12
C GLN A 415 30.13 43.36 79.62
N PRO A 416 30.32 44.40 80.44
CA PRO A 416 30.37 44.25 81.88
C PRO A 416 29.04 43.69 82.41
N LEU A 417 29.08 42.84 83.44
CA LEU A 417 27.93 42.08 83.99
C LEU A 417 26.66 42.92 84.18
N LYS A 418 26.82 44.18 84.60
CA LYS A 418 25.73 45.13 84.84
C LYS A 418 24.99 45.55 83.57
N GLY A 419 25.68 45.63 82.43
CA GLY A 419 25.09 45.89 81.12
C GLY A 419 24.25 44.71 80.62
N LEU A 420 24.73 43.48 80.87
CA LEU A 420 24.01 42.24 80.56
C LEU A 420 22.72 42.07 81.37
N GLU A 421 22.76 42.39 82.66
CA GLU A 421 21.56 42.37 83.52
C GLU A 421 20.51 43.38 83.07
N THR A 422 20.94 44.59 82.67
CA THR A 422 20.03 45.62 82.16
C THR A 422 19.42 45.19 80.82
N PHE A 423 20.24 44.60 79.94
CA PHE A 423 19.77 44.09 78.66
C PHE A 423 18.78 42.92 78.81
N SER A 424 19.05 41.96 79.70
CA SER A 424 18.16 40.81 79.92
C SER A 424 16.78 41.23 80.48
N GLN A 425 16.72 42.30 81.28
CA GLN A 425 15.47 42.89 81.77
C GLN A 425 14.69 43.61 80.67
N LEU A 426 15.38 44.25 79.71
CA LEU A 426 14.74 44.99 78.62
C LEU A 426 14.35 44.10 77.42
N LEU A 427 15.02 42.97 77.24
CA LEU A 427 14.82 42.07 76.09
C LEU A 427 13.38 41.59 75.91
N PRO A 428 12.63 41.16 76.96
CA PRO A 428 11.23 40.76 76.81
C PRO A 428 10.34 41.90 76.27
N LEU A 429 10.57 43.14 76.72
CA LEU A 429 9.80 44.32 76.30
C LEU A 429 10.10 44.70 74.85
N LEU A 430 11.35 44.57 74.44
CA LEU A 430 11.80 44.82 73.06
C LEU A 430 11.23 43.77 72.10
N VAL A 431 11.28 42.49 72.48
CA VAL A 431 10.70 41.37 71.71
C VAL A 431 9.19 41.55 71.54
N GLU A 432 8.49 41.95 72.59
CA GLU A 432 7.04 42.16 72.54
C GLU A 432 6.66 43.38 71.68
N SER A 433 7.52 44.42 71.65
CA SER A 433 7.33 45.58 70.78
C SER A 433 7.48 45.24 69.29
N VAL A 434 8.37 44.31 68.94
CA VAL A 434 8.50 43.79 67.56
C VAL A 434 7.32 42.90 67.19
N LYS A 435 6.86 42.01 68.08
CA LYS A 435 5.66 41.18 67.85
C LYS A 435 4.41 42.02 67.60
N LYS A 436 4.30 43.19 68.24
CA LYS A 436 3.22 44.17 68.05
C LYS A 436 3.42 45.08 66.83
N GLY A 437 4.44 44.82 66.00
CA GLY A 437 4.73 45.57 64.78
C GLY A 437 5.25 47.00 65.00
N ARG A 438 5.56 47.39 66.23
CA ARG A 438 5.97 48.77 66.57
C ARG A 438 7.37 49.11 66.06
N TYR A 439 8.21 48.10 65.87
CA TYR A 439 9.53 48.23 65.26
C TYR A 439 9.75 47.07 64.29
N LYS A 440 10.41 47.33 63.15
CA LYS A 440 10.93 46.25 62.29
C LYS A 440 12.07 45.55 63.03
N ALA A 441 12.08 44.22 63.03
CA ALA A 441 13.08 43.41 63.76
C ALA A 441 14.53 43.82 63.44
N VAL A 442 14.80 44.19 62.18
CA VAL A 442 16.12 44.66 61.71
C VAL A 442 16.52 45.97 62.38
N THR A 443 15.60 46.93 62.50
CA THR A 443 15.86 48.24 63.10
C THR A 443 16.14 48.11 64.60
N LEU A 444 15.38 47.24 65.27
CA LEU A 444 15.58 46.95 66.69
C LEU A 444 16.92 46.25 66.94
N ARG A 445 17.28 45.25 66.12
CA ARG A 445 18.59 44.59 66.17
C ARG A 445 19.73 45.60 66.05
N ASN A 446 19.66 46.49 65.06
CA ASN A 446 20.70 47.49 64.83
C ASN A 446 20.83 48.47 66.01
N HIS A 447 19.69 48.88 66.59
CA HIS A 447 19.68 49.77 67.76
C HIS A 447 20.25 49.09 69.01
N VAL A 448 19.86 47.84 69.27
CA VAL A 448 20.40 47.04 70.38
C VAL A 448 21.90 46.85 70.24
N VAL A 449 22.38 46.49 69.04
CA VAL A 449 23.81 46.34 68.76
C VAL A 449 24.54 47.67 69.01
N GLN A 450 24.08 48.78 68.44
CA GLN A 450 24.65 50.11 68.67
C GLN A 450 24.70 50.50 70.16
N THR A 451 23.66 50.18 70.91
CA THR A 451 23.54 50.56 72.32
C THR A 451 24.49 49.74 73.20
N LEU A 452 24.67 48.45 72.88
CA LEU A 452 25.54 47.56 73.64
C LEU A 452 27.02 47.77 73.26
N THR A 453 27.35 47.94 71.98
CA THR A 453 28.76 48.07 71.55
C THR A 453 29.31 49.50 71.67
N GLY A 454 28.47 50.48 72.05
CA GLY A 454 28.88 51.88 72.31
C GLY A 454 29.32 52.69 71.08
N THR A 455 29.42 52.05 69.91
CA THR A 455 29.64 52.66 68.59
C THR A 455 28.94 51.83 67.52
N THR A 456 28.58 52.45 66.39
CA THR A 456 28.09 51.76 65.20
C THR A 456 29.06 50.64 64.82
N PHE A 457 28.58 49.39 64.83
CA PHE A 457 29.32 48.26 64.27
C PHE A 457 29.38 48.43 62.74
N GLU A 458 30.27 49.29 62.27
CA GLU A 458 30.66 49.35 60.86
C GLU A 458 31.59 48.16 60.62
N LEU A 459 31.08 47.12 59.96
CA LEU A 459 31.94 46.13 59.32
C LEU A 459 32.83 46.89 58.33
N PRO A 460 34.17 46.86 58.47
CA PRO A 460 35.03 47.60 57.57
C PRO A 460 34.90 47.00 56.17
N MET A 461 34.25 47.73 55.25
CA MET A 461 34.43 47.48 53.84
C MET A 461 35.79 48.06 53.43
N CYS A 462 36.64 47.21 52.85
CA CYS A 462 37.89 47.65 52.23
C CYS A 462 37.58 48.66 51.12
N CYS A 463 38.09 49.89 51.25
CA CYS A 463 37.84 51.01 50.35
C CYS A 463 38.54 50.89 48.97
N ALA A 464 39.09 49.72 48.61
CA ALA A 464 39.81 49.52 47.35
C ALA A 464 39.24 48.41 46.42
N CYS A 465 38.16 47.70 46.77
CA CYS A 465 37.51 46.78 45.81
C CYS A 465 36.01 46.53 46.10
N PRO A 466 35.13 46.38 45.09
CA PRO A 466 33.70 46.17 45.30
C PRO A 466 33.30 44.69 45.45
N HIS A 467 34.20 43.79 45.89
CA HIS A 467 33.88 42.38 46.13
C HIS A 467 34.30 41.98 47.56
N ILE A 468 33.41 41.28 48.28
CA ILE A 468 33.73 40.67 49.58
C ILE A 468 34.71 39.52 49.32
N VAL A 469 36.00 39.78 49.51
CA VAL A 469 37.01 38.73 49.51
C VAL A 469 37.02 38.09 50.89
N ALA A 470 36.48 36.88 51.02
CA ALA A 470 36.82 35.99 52.12
C ALA A 470 38.28 35.56 51.94
N GLN A 471 39.22 36.36 52.44
CA GLN A 471 40.61 35.93 52.56
C GLN A 471 40.70 34.92 53.70
N SER A 472 41.15 33.71 53.38
CA SER A 472 41.57 32.73 54.36
C SER A 472 42.70 33.34 55.20
N ILE A 473 42.43 33.62 56.47
CA ILE A 473 43.48 33.78 57.46
C ILE A 473 44.08 32.40 57.66
N THR A 474 45.25 32.16 57.06
CA THR A 474 46.17 31.14 57.54
C THR A 474 46.41 31.40 59.02
N ARG A 475 46.01 30.45 59.87
CA ARG A 475 46.25 30.47 61.32
C ARG A 475 47.74 30.73 61.60
N PRO A 476 48.11 31.61 62.53
CA PRO A 476 49.34 31.39 63.27
C PRO A 476 49.15 30.15 64.15
N GLU A 477 50.15 29.27 64.19
CA GLU A 477 50.23 28.22 65.20
C GLU A 477 50.24 28.86 66.58
N VAL A 478 49.08 28.89 67.24
CA VAL A 478 48.98 29.21 68.66
C VAL A 478 49.07 27.90 69.42
N PHE A 479 50.24 27.65 69.99
CA PHE A 479 50.46 26.64 71.01
C PHE A 479 49.75 27.08 72.30
N VAL A 480 48.62 26.45 72.63
CA VAL A 480 47.93 26.67 73.92
C VAL A 480 48.38 25.57 74.90
N PRO A 481 48.92 25.89 76.09
CA PRO A 481 49.24 24.90 77.10
C PRO A 481 47.98 24.19 77.60
N LYS A 482 48.09 22.88 77.88
CA LYS A 482 47.01 21.97 78.30
C LYS A 482 46.31 22.32 79.64
N SER A 483 46.54 23.47 80.27
CA SER A 483 46.08 23.76 81.64
C SER A 483 45.06 24.89 81.79
N SER A 484 44.51 25.46 80.72
CA SER A 484 43.50 26.53 80.84
C SER A 484 42.35 26.42 79.85
N LEU A 485 41.60 25.31 79.93
CA LEU A 485 40.22 25.26 79.43
C LEU A 485 39.33 24.77 80.57
N THR A 486 38.47 25.66 81.07
CA THR A 486 37.44 25.34 82.05
C THR A 486 36.46 24.33 81.46
N GLY A 487 35.99 23.42 82.31
CA GLY A 487 35.44 22.10 81.96
C GLY A 487 34.18 22.03 81.07
N LEU A 488 33.62 23.15 80.62
CA LEU A 488 32.44 23.15 79.75
C LEU A 488 32.77 23.01 78.25
N ALA A 489 33.92 23.55 77.81
CA ALA A 489 34.30 23.50 76.39
C ALA A 489 34.87 22.13 75.97
N VAL A 490 35.46 21.40 76.92
CA VAL A 490 36.05 20.07 76.68
C VAL A 490 34.98 18.98 76.62
N SER A 491 33.88 19.09 77.38
CA SER A 491 32.81 18.08 77.32
C SER A 491 32.03 18.15 76.01
N ILE A 492 31.69 19.37 75.54
CA ILE A 492 30.97 19.57 74.27
C ILE A 492 31.82 19.10 73.07
N PHE A 493 33.14 19.29 73.12
CA PHE A 493 34.04 18.82 72.05
C PHE A 493 34.22 17.29 72.05
N ASN A 494 34.26 16.68 73.24
CA ASN A 494 34.34 15.21 73.36
C ASN A 494 33.01 14.51 73.03
N ASP A 495 31.87 15.12 73.35
CA ASP A 495 30.54 14.59 72.98
C ASP A 495 30.31 14.68 71.45
N TRP A 496 30.90 15.66 70.78
CA TRP A 496 30.87 15.75 69.31
C TRP A 496 31.76 14.70 68.64
N LEU A 497 32.95 14.42 69.17
CA LEU A 497 33.84 13.36 68.69
C LEU A 497 33.29 11.94 68.96
N ALA A 498 32.41 11.79 69.95
CA ALA A 498 31.76 10.52 70.29
C ALA A 498 30.45 10.27 69.51
N SER A 499 30.01 11.19 68.66
CA SER A 499 28.80 11.04 67.85
C SER A 499 29.00 9.99 66.73
N PRO A 500 28.04 9.06 66.52
CA PRO A 500 28.13 8.02 65.48
C PRO A 500 28.15 8.56 64.04
N ALA A 501 27.98 9.86 63.83
CA ALA A 501 28.11 10.53 62.54
C ALA A 501 29.57 10.83 62.14
N TYR A 502 30.55 10.68 63.05
CA TYR A 502 31.96 10.93 62.76
C TYR A 502 32.72 9.62 62.54
N ASN A 503 32.97 9.27 61.28
CA ASN A 503 33.82 8.15 60.91
C ASN A 503 35.20 8.66 60.46
N PRO A 504 36.26 8.54 61.28
CA PRO A 504 37.60 9.01 60.93
C PRO A 504 38.33 8.12 59.91
N ALA A 505 37.71 7.06 59.39
CA ALA A 505 38.37 6.05 58.55
C ALA A 505 38.17 6.20 57.03
N VAL A 506 37.60 7.30 56.52
CA VAL A 506 37.52 7.53 55.07
C VAL A 506 38.52 8.60 54.66
N PRO A 507 39.69 8.25 54.09
CA PRO A 507 40.56 9.24 53.47
C PRO A 507 39.83 9.81 52.24
N ILE A 508 39.38 11.06 52.33
CA ILE A 508 38.87 11.81 51.18
C ILE A 508 40.09 12.19 50.33
N SER A 509 40.51 11.28 49.46
CA SER A 509 41.37 11.60 48.32
C SER A 509 40.51 12.30 47.26
N VAL A 510 40.42 13.63 47.32
CA VAL A 510 39.96 14.42 46.18
C VAL A 510 41.06 14.39 45.11
N ARG A 511 41.04 13.39 44.23
CA ARG A 511 41.68 13.53 42.92
C ARG A 511 40.81 14.47 42.12
N CYS A 512 41.29 15.68 41.86
CA CYS A 512 40.76 16.49 40.78
C CYS A 512 40.88 15.66 39.49
N PRO A 513 39.79 15.40 38.75
CA PRO A 513 39.94 14.93 37.38
C PRO A 513 40.67 16.05 36.62
N LYS A 514 41.82 15.71 36.03
CA LYS A 514 42.35 16.49 34.91
C LYS A 514 41.21 16.55 33.89
N ILE A 515 40.59 17.71 33.76
CA ILE A 515 39.80 18.03 32.59
C ILE A 515 40.82 18.31 31.50
N GLU A 516 41.17 17.28 30.73
CA GLU A 516 41.70 17.51 29.40
C GLU A 516 40.55 18.04 28.57
N ILE A 517 40.58 19.36 28.33
CA ILE A 517 39.75 20.00 27.32
C ILE A 517 40.29 19.52 25.98
N THR A 518 39.78 18.41 25.47
CA THR A 518 39.80 18.17 24.03
C THR A 518 38.88 19.22 23.42
N ALA A 519 39.49 20.14 22.67
CA ALA A 519 38.75 21.03 21.79
C ALA A 519 37.92 20.14 20.85
N ILE A 520 36.61 20.14 21.04
CA ILE A 520 35.68 19.64 20.03
C ILE A 520 35.69 20.71 18.95
N GLU A 521 36.40 20.44 17.85
CA GLU A 521 36.28 21.24 16.65
C GLU A 521 34.80 21.30 16.23
N PRO A 522 34.27 22.48 15.92
CA PRO A 522 32.91 22.59 15.41
C PRO A 522 32.80 21.80 14.10
N PRO A 523 31.64 21.18 13.82
CA PRO A 523 31.43 20.52 12.54
C PRO A 523 31.68 21.54 11.42
N LEU A 524 32.61 21.18 10.53
CA LEU A 524 32.90 21.89 9.30
C LEU A 524 31.58 22.16 8.58
N LEU A 525 31.16 23.42 8.57
CA LEU A 525 30.21 23.92 7.60
C LEU A 525 30.80 23.61 6.23
N LEU A 526 30.13 22.72 5.50
CA LEU A 526 30.37 22.47 4.09
C LEU A 526 30.34 23.81 3.37
N GLN A 527 31.51 24.22 2.87
CA GLN A 527 31.61 25.32 1.93
C GLN A 527 30.85 24.91 0.65
N PRO A 528 30.12 25.83 0.00
CA PRO A 528 29.58 25.58 -1.33
C PRO A 528 30.75 25.37 -2.28
N GLY A 529 30.91 24.11 -2.71
CA GLY A 529 31.86 23.71 -3.73
C GLY A 529 31.59 24.48 -5.02
N THR A 530 32.63 25.14 -5.48
CA THR A 530 32.77 25.70 -6.82
C THR A 530 32.41 24.64 -7.87
N LEU A 531 31.36 24.93 -8.65
CA LEU A 531 31.06 24.30 -9.92
C LEU A 531 32.25 24.50 -10.86
N ASN A 532 33.10 23.47 -10.98
CA ASN A 532 33.97 23.33 -12.12
C ASN A 532 33.11 22.94 -13.33
N SER A 533 33.09 23.84 -14.30
CA SER A 533 32.71 23.58 -15.68
C SER A 533 33.44 22.36 -16.22
N ILE A 534 32.71 21.27 -16.45
CA ILE A 534 33.12 20.23 -17.39
C ILE A 534 32.37 20.52 -18.69
N SER A 535 33.15 21.02 -19.63
CA SER A 535 32.83 21.22 -21.03
C SER A 535 32.43 19.93 -21.73
N ASP A 536 31.39 20.04 -22.54
CA ASP A 536 31.16 19.40 -23.84
C ASP A 536 32.16 18.31 -24.27
N GLU A 537 31.68 17.07 -24.38
CA GLU A 537 31.99 16.20 -25.52
C GLU A 537 30.74 15.36 -25.87
N SER A 538 30.01 15.79 -26.89
CA SER A 538 29.17 14.90 -27.71
C SER A 538 30.07 14.02 -28.58
N PRO A 539 29.82 12.71 -28.70
CA PRO A 539 30.17 11.99 -29.89
C PRO A 539 28.95 11.90 -30.81
N ALA A 540 29.11 12.47 -32.00
CA ALA A 540 28.34 12.09 -33.17
C ALA A 540 28.54 10.59 -33.45
N GLY A 541 27.44 9.88 -33.70
CA GLY A 541 27.38 8.48 -34.10
C GLY A 541 25.94 8.03 -34.27
#